data_AF-A0A9W9Z3W3-F1
#
_entry.id   AF-A0A9W9Z3W3-F1
#
_cell.length_a   1.000
_cell.length_b   1.000
_cell.length_c   1.000
_cell.angle_alpha   90.00
_cell.angle_beta   90.00
_cell.angle_gamma   90.00
#
_symmetry.space_group_name_H-M   'P 1'
#
loop_
_entity.id
_entity.type
_entity.pdbx_description
1 polymer ?
#
loop_
_entity_poly.entity_id
_entity_poly.type
_entity_poly.pdbx_seq_one_letter_code
_entity_poly.pdbx_strand_id
1 'polypeptide(L)'
;MPLVNMTIKQLADHHTKMNLQREHFVNYFSMLLKTRKLGAQWLAQHPEEITDFQGYENIYNEFRSNMATGGFYRFVSNSEKFRDILKDWGDDDIFTEQRMSGCNPMVLRRVTNNSCETDVGLKWSELIKVLNPNYNWEAAIQAAMNGRISLEEAIKDGYVYVLRYEIFDDMISFPDFSDNRPGRSMWPAKSPVALFAVNKERRLRPVAIQIDHKPDSPVFSPVDGDSWMLAKMVVQATDYAHSQMIEHLLKIHLFSEPFCVVLHRQLSSKHPLNVVLKYSCRGVMATNTLGAPQLITPGTFMDKLGAFGNKGTVLLLERGYKAMNWNDGDFRLDIKKRGIDDKKRLPYFPYRDDSELLFRVIRSMVKKYVQIYYRRNRDVIMDKELQAFMNELSAKGTGPDGGHGQVKDFPKKLNTRKEVADMVTRLIWLMSVKHAAVDFPMGEYGAFTPLTPTKIYNDSRIPPGTFSVFNFPNVNVSVAQIQVAMNVGTYHYDTLFDYYEQLTDSRASEVVRRYFNILKNDINLILKKRNGKRFDKGHLTYPYFQHEWLPNGIQT
;
A
#
# COMPACT_ATOMS: atom_id res chain seq x y z
N MET A 1 20.53 23.43 8.28
CA MET A 1 20.89 22.50 7.17
C MET A 1 19.61 21.81 6.72
N PRO A 2 19.42 21.58 5.41
CA PRO A 2 18.36 20.69 4.93
C PRO A 2 18.53 19.32 5.61
N LEU A 3 17.45 18.69 6.08
CA LEU A 3 17.48 17.36 6.69
C LEU A 3 18.19 16.33 5.78
N VAL A 4 18.05 16.50 4.47
CA VAL A 4 18.65 15.66 3.42
C VAL A 4 20.19 15.62 3.45
N ASN A 5 20.84 16.65 3.98
CA ASN A 5 22.32 16.73 4.06
C ASN A 5 22.87 16.32 5.45
N MET A 6 21.99 15.93 6.38
CA MET A 6 22.39 15.51 7.71
C MET A 6 22.81 14.04 7.69
N THR A 7 23.91 13.72 8.36
CA THR A 7 24.25 12.33 8.70
C THR A 7 23.16 11.71 9.59
N ILE A 8 23.07 10.37 9.63
CA ILE A 8 22.14 9.66 10.53
C ILE A 8 22.28 10.14 11.98
N LYS A 9 23.51 10.43 12.43
CA LYS A 9 23.77 10.96 13.77
C LYS A 9 23.18 12.36 13.95
N GLN A 10 23.38 13.26 12.98
CA GLN A 10 22.81 14.61 13.03
C GLN A 10 21.28 14.61 12.98
N LEU A 11 20.68 13.70 12.20
CA LEU A 11 19.23 13.50 12.18
C LEU A 11 18.71 13.01 13.53
N ALA A 12 19.40 12.03 14.11
CA ALA A 12 19.07 11.54 15.45
C ALA A 12 19.17 12.65 16.48
N ASP A 13 20.25 13.44 16.48
CA ASP A 13 20.44 14.56 17.40
C ASP A 13 19.39 15.68 17.19
N HIS A 14 18.90 15.87 15.96
CA HIS A 14 17.85 16.83 15.66
C HIS A 14 16.47 16.35 16.13
N HIS A 15 16.05 15.15 15.70
CA HIS A 15 14.74 14.60 16.02
C HIS A 15 14.58 14.27 17.52
N THR A 16 15.65 13.84 18.19
CA THR A 16 15.61 13.58 19.64
C THR A 16 15.43 14.84 20.50
N LYS A 17 15.66 16.03 19.93
CA LYS A 17 15.40 17.33 20.59
C LYS A 17 13.98 17.84 20.34
N MET A 18 13.22 17.22 19.43
CA MET A 18 11.83 17.61 19.14
C MET A 18 10.86 16.82 20.03
N ASN A 19 10.26 17.47 21.03
CA ASN A 19 9.36 16.82 22.00
C ASN A 19 8.24 15.98 21.35
N LEU A 20 7.70 16.39 20.18
CA LEU A 20 6.61 15.68 19.50
C LEU A 20 7.07 14.40 18.76
N GLN A 21 8.34 14.33 18.36
CA GLN A 21 8.89 13.29 17.48
C GLN A 21 9.88 12.37 18.19
N ARG A 22 10.43 12.78 19.34
CA ARG A 22 11.54 12.10 20.02
C ARG A 22 11.25 10.63 20.29
N GLU A 23 10.14 10.33 20.95
CA GLU A 23 9.81 8.96 21.35
C GLU A 23 9.53 8.09 20.13
N HIS A 24 8.74 8.60 19.17
CA HIS A 24 8.50 7.92 17.90
C HIS A 24 9.81 7.59 17.18
N PHE A 25 10.71 8.56 17.06
CA PHE A 25 11.99 8.41 16.35
C PHE A 25 12.90 7.38 17.02
N VAL A 26 13.01 7.42 18.36
CA VAL A 26 13.86 6.48 19.12
C VAL A 26 13.37 5.05 18.94
N ASN A 27 12.06 4.82 19.01
CA ASN A 27 11.49 3.50 18.80
C ASN A 27 11.64 3.04 17.35
N TYR A 28 11.28 3.87 16.37
CA TYR A 28 11.50 3.56 14.95
C TYR A 28 12.96 3.16 14.67
N PHE A 29 13.93 3.93 15.17
CA PHE A 29 15.34 3.59 14.99
C PHE A 29 15.75 2.29 15.71
N SER A 30 15.21 2.03 16.90
CA SER A 30 15.44 0.79 17.65
C SER A 30 14.95 -0.44 16.88
N MET A 31 13.79 -0.35 16.23
CA MET A 31 13.25 -1.38 15.35
C MET A 31 14.20 -1.71 14.20
N LEU A 32 14.68 -0.69 13.48
CA LEU A 32 15.60 -0.87 12.35
C LEU A 32 16.89 -1.60 12.79
N LEU A 33 17.42 -1.26 13.97
CA LEU A 33 18.60 -1.94 14.52
C LEU A 33 18.29 -3.40 14.90
N LYS A 34 17.11 -3.64 15.48
CA LYS A 34 16.67 -4.97 15.92
C LYS A 34 16.52 -5.92 14.73
N THR A 35 15.81 -5.53 13.67
CA THR A 35 15.64 -6.36 12.46
C THR A 35 16.95 -6.60 11.73
N ARG A 36 17.84 -5.59 11.68
CA ARG A 36 19.19 -5.74 11.14
C ARG A 36 20.01 -6.76 11.91
N LYS A 37 19.99 -6.70 13.25
CA LYS A 37 20.71 -7.64 14.12
C LYS A 37 20.18 -9.07 13.94
N LEU A 38 18.85 -9.24 13.95
CA LEU A 38 18.20 -10.54 13.74
C LEU A 38 18.59 -11.17 12.40
N GLY A 39 18.57 -10.40 11.30
CA GLY A 39 18.97 -10.94 10.00
C GLY A 39 20.46 -11.30 9.93
N ALA A 40 21.35 -10.51 10.53
CA ALA A 40 22.76 -10.86 10.61
C ALA A 40 23.00 -12.14 11.43
N GLN A 41 22.27 -12.31 12.54
CA GLN A 41 22.34 -13.50 13.38
C GLN A 41 21.81 -14.74 12.64
N TRP A 42 20.66 -14.62 11.96
CA TRP A 42 20.08 -15.70 11.18
C TRP A 42 21.04 -16.19 10.10
N LEU A 43 21.58 -15.28 9.28
CA LEU A 43 22.49 -15.64 8.18
C LEU A 43 23.80 -16.27 8.67
N ALA A 44 24.27 -15.89 9.87
CA ALA A 44 25.45 -16.52 10.48
C ALA A 44 25.17 -17.95 10.98
N GLN A 45 23.95 -18.22 11.44
CA GLN A 45 23.55 -19.53 11.99
C GLN A 45 23.03 -20.49 10.91
N HIS A 46 22.45 -19.95 9.84
CA HIS A 46 21.81 -20.70 8.75
C HIS A 46 22.33 -20.20 7.40
N PRO A 47 23.62 -20.42 7.07
CA PRO A 47 24.22 -19.98 5.82
C PRO A 47 23.78 -20.84 4.63
N GLU A 48 23.23 -22.02 4.89
CA GLU A 48 22.79 -23.00 3.90
C GLU A 48 21.55 -22.51 3.14
N GLU A 49 21.34 -23.10 1.96
CA GLU A 49 20.20 -22.78 1.12
C GLU A 49 18.88 -23.33 1.70
N ILE A 50 17.77 -22.64 1.41
CA ILE A 50 16.42 -23.12 1.66
C ILE A 50 16.06 -24.23 0.65
N THR A 51 15.87 -25.46 1.12
CA THR A 51 15.57 -26.63 0.27
C THR A 51 14.14 -27.15 0.39
N ASP A 52 13.33 -26.58 1.28
CA ASP A 52 11.92 -26.90 1.46
C ASP A 52 11.12 -25.67 1.96
N PHE A 53 9.79 -25.79 1.99
CA PHE A 53 8.91 -24.71 2.47
C PHE A 53 9.05 -24.46 3.98
N GLN A 54 9.42 -25.48 4.75
CA GLN A 54 9.63 -25.34 6.21
C GLN A 54 10.76 -24.35 6.50
N GLY A 55 11.79 -24.30 5.65
CA GLY A 55 12.85 -23.30 5.77
C GLY A 55 12.32 -21.86 5.71
N TYR A 56 11.38 -21.55 4.81
CA TYR A 56 10.76 -20.22 4.76
C TYR A 56 9.91 -19.93 6.01
N GLU A 57 9.14 -20.91 6.47
CA GLU A 57 8.34 -20.79 7.70
C GLU A 57 9.24 -20.54 8.93
N ASN A 58 10.40 -21.20 9.01
CA ASN A 58 11.34 -21.03 10.11
C ASN A 58 11.89 -19.60 10.16
N ILE A 59 12.28 -19.03 9.01
CA ILE A 59 12.74 -17.63 8.95
C ILE A 59 11.61 -16.69 9.39
N TYR A 60 10.41 -16.89 8.84
CA TYR A 60 9.23 -16.08 9.18
C TYR A 60 8.93 -16.12 10.68
N ASN A 61 8.85 -17.32 11.26
CA ASN A 61 8.53 -17.53 12.67
C ASN A 61 9.61 -16.98 13.61
N GLU A 62 10.89 -17.10 13.25
CA GLU A 62 12.00 -16.53 14.02
C GLU A 62 11.87 -15.01 14.12
N PHE A 63 11.75 -14.33 12.97
CA PHE A 63 11.61 -12.88 12.95
C PHE A 63 10.34 -12.43 13.66
N ARG A 64 9.22 -13.09 13.38
CA ARG A 64 7.93 -12.76 14.01
C ARG A 64 8.01 -12.88 15.52
N SER A 65 8.52 -13.98 16.06
CA SER A 65 8.61 -14.23 17.50
C SER A 65 9.52 -13.22 18.19
N ASN A 66 10.65 -12.88 17.57
CA ASN A 66 11.57 -11.88 18.12
C ASN A 66 11.06 -10.45 17.98
N MET A 67 10.22 -10.14 16.98
CA MET A 67 9.62 -8.81 16.82
C MET A 67 8.37 -8.62 17.67
N ALA A 68 7.62 -9.68 17.98
CA ALA A 68 6.38 -9.66 18.75
C ALA A 68 6.60 -9.48 20.27
N THR A 69 7.43 -8.52 20.70
CA THR A 69 7.80 -8.34 22.11
C THR A 69 6.81 -7.51 22.92
N GLY A 70 5.65 -7.15 22.36
CA GLY A 70 4.70 -6.22 22.98
C GLY A 70 5.14 -4.75 22.87
N GLY A 71 4.32 -3.84 23.40
CA GLY A 71 4.54 -2.39 23.27
C GLY A 71 4.18 -1.87 21.87
N PHE A 72 5.11 -1.18 21.20
CA PHE A 72 4.86 -0.59 19.89
C PHE A 72 5.04 -1.56 18.72
N TYR A 73 5.68 -2.72 18.91
CA TYR A 73 5.87 -3.73 17.86
C TYR A 73 4.87 -4.86 18.03
N ARG A 74 3.85 -4.89 17.17
CA ARG A 74 2.69 -5.75 17.36
C ARG A 74 2.18 -6.28 16.02
N PHE A 75 1.62 -7.49 16.07
CA PHE A 75 1.03 -8.18 14.94
C PHE A 75 -0.47 -8.34 15.17
N VAL A 76 -1.27 -7.97 14.19
CA VAL A 76 -2.73 -7.98 14.33
C VAL A 76 -3.28 -9.39 14.52
N SER A 77 -2.68 -10.39 13.87
CA SER A 77 -3.10 -11.79 13.95
C SER A 77 -2.84 -12.44 15.31
N ASN A 78 -2.09 -11.79 16.22
CA ASN A 78 -1.98 -12.24 17.62
C ASN A 78 -3.25 -11.98 18.44
N SER A 79 -4.15 -11.12 17.95
CA SER A 79 -5.32 -10.64 18.69
C SER A 79 -6.65 -10.76 17.93
N GLU A 80 -6.57 -10.81 16.60
CA GLU A 80 -7.73 -10.85 15.72
C GLU A 80 -7.77 -12.18 14.96
N LYS A 81 -8.98 -12.65 14.65
CA LYS A 81 -9.16 -13.82 13.77
C LYS A 81 -8.43 -13.58 12.46
N PHE A 82 -7.57 -14.51 12.05
CA PHE A 82 -6.74 -14.40 10.86
C PHE A 82 -6.60 -15.78 10.21
N ARG A 83 -6.54 -15.84 8.88
CA ARG A 83 -6.34 -17.10 8.14
C ARG A 83 -4.90 -17.60 8.29
N ASP A 84 -4.71 -18.90 8.27
CA ASP A 84 -3.37 -19.50 8.38
C ASP A 84 -2.63 -19.39 7.05
N ILE A 85 -1.94 -18.27 6.86
CA ILE A 85 -1.24 -17.96 5.60
C ILE A 85 -0.04 -18.88 5.35
N LEU A 86 0.48 -19.56 6.37
CA LEU A 86 1.59 -20.51 6.18
C LEU A 86 1.12 -21.79 5.48
N LYS A 87 -0.16 -22.14 5.66
CA LYS A 87 -0.79 -23.30 5.01
C LYS A 87 -1.49 -22.93 3.71
N ASP A 88 -2.26 -21.85 3.72
CA ASP A 88 -3.21 -21.54 2.64
C ASP A 88 -2.58 -20.69 1.50
N TRP A 89 -1.29 -20.31 1.58
CA TRP A 89 -0.70 -19.31 0.65
C TRP A 89 -0.81 -19.68 -0.84
N GLY A 90 -0.82 -20.97 -1.15
CA GLY A 90 -0.92 -21.49 -2.51
C GLY A 90 -2.33 -21.39 -3.09
N ASP A 91 -3.36 -21.13 -2.29
CA ASP A 91 -4.76 -21.18 -2.71
C ASP A 91 -5.14 -20.00 -3.61
N ASP A 92 -5.98 -20.28 -4.61
CA ASP A 92 -6.52 -19.26 -5.52
C ASP A 92 -7.40 -18.23 -4.82
N ASP A 93 -8.09 -18.63 -3.75
CA ASP A 93 -8.87 -17.72 -2.92
C ASP A 93 -7.97 -16.74 -2.17
N ILE A 94 -6.84 -17.21 -1.61
CA ILE A 94 -5.87 -16.33 -0.94
C ILE A 94 -5.19 -15.40 -1.94
N PHE A 95 -4.81 -15.91 -3.12
CA PHE A 95 -4.27 -15.09 -4.20
C PHE A 95 -5.27 -14.00 -4.63
N THR A 96 -6.54 -14.33 -4.80
CA THR A 96 -7.57 -13.40 -5.28
C THR A 96 -7.98 -12.38 -4.23
N GLU A 97 -8.22 -12.80 -2.99
CA GLU A 97 -8.72 -11.91 -1.95
C GLU A 97 -7.70 -10.89 -1.47
N GLN A 98 -6.40 -11.19 -1.59
CA GLN A 98 -5.34 -10.20 -1.35
C GLN A 98 -5.48 -8.92 -2.20
N ARG A 99 -6.17 -8.95 -3.35
CA ARG A 99 -6.42 -7.74 -4.16
C ARG A 99 -7.50 -6.83 -3.60
N MET A 100 -8.17 -7.25 -2.53
CA MET A 100 -9.25 -6.53 -1.86
C MET A 100 -8.99 -6.35 -0.36
N SER A 101 -8.12 -7.18 0.23
CA SER A 101 -7.80 -7.20 1.66
C SER A 101 -6.34 -7.57 2.00
N GLY A 102 -5.43 -7.61 1.03
CA GLY A 102 -4.01 -7.87 1.26
C GLY A 102 -3.17 -6.59 1.30
N CYS A 103 -1.88 -6.70 0.93
CA CYS A 103 -0.95 -5.56 0.90
C CYS A 103 -1.27 -4.51 -0.17
N ASN A 104 -1.93 -4.90 -1.28
CA ASN A 104 -2.19 -3.97 -2.38
C ASN A 104 -3.65 -4.01 -2.88
N PRO A 105 -4.60 -3.43 -2.14
CA PRO A 105 -5.98 -3.31 -2.58
C PRO A 105 -6.23 -2.17 -3.61
N MET A 106 -5.16 -1.63 -4.20
CA MET A 106 -5.21 -0.41 -5.02
C MET A 106 -5.33 -0.67 -6.53
N VAL A 107 -5.05 -1.89 -7.01
CA VAL A 107 -4.84 -2.14 -8.44
C VAL A 107 -6.09 -2.67 -9.16
N LEU A 108 -6.91 -3.48 -8.48
CA LEU A 108 -8.06 -4.13 -9.12
C LEU A 108 -9.02 -3.10 -9.71
N ARG A 109 -9.31 -3.25 -11.01
CA ARG A 109 -10.20 -2.40 -11.81
C ARG A 109 -11.24 -3.24 -12.54
N ARG A 110 -12.46 -2.72 -12.68
CA ARG A 110 -13.49 -3.32 -13.53
C ARG A 110 -13.11 -3.17 -14.99
N VAL A 111 -13.37 -4.19 -15.81
CA VAL A 111 -13.29 -4.08 -17.27
C VAL A 111 -14.62 -3.51 -17.79
N THR A 112 -14.56 -2.43 -18.56
CA THR A 112 -15.75 -1.70 -19.05
C THR A 112 -15.85 -1.74 -20.58
N ASN A 113 -17.07 -1.62 -21.09
CA ASN A 113 -17.29 -1.49 -22.53
C ASN A 113 -16.96 -0.06 -23.03
N ASN A 114 -16.92 0.12 -24.35
CA ASN A 114 -16.57 1.41 -24.96
C ASN A 114 -17.69 2.46 -24.91
N SER A 115 -18.91 2.10 -24.50
CA SER A 115 -20.12 2.84 -24.88
C SER A 115 -20.79 3.66 -23.78
N CYS A 116 -20.40 3.56 -22.49
CA CYS A 116 -21.18 4.22 -21.43
C CYS A 116 -20.39 4.96 -20.33
N GLU A 117 -19.11 4.65 -20.11
CA GLU A 117 -18.37 5.19 -18.95
C GLU A 117 -16.92 5.53 -19.33
N THR A 118 -16.69 6.72 -19.89
CA THR A 118 -15.39 7.10 -20.48
C THR A 118 -14.21 7.08 -19.50
N ASP A 119 -14.48 7.21 -18.20
CA ASP A 119 -13.48 7.41 -17.12
C ASP A 119 -13.56 6.36 -15.99
N VAL A 120 -14.23 5.22 -16.22
CA VAL A 120 -14.40 4.16 -15.21
C VAL A 120 -13.81 2.84 -15.69
N GLY A 121 -13.05 2.21 -14.80
CA GLY A 121 -12.42 0.92 -15.05
C GLY A 121 -11.29 0.97 -16.07
N LEU A 122 -11.00 -0.16 -16.69
CA LEU A 122 -10.17 -0.28 -17.88
C LEU A 122 -11.05 -0.69 -19.06
N LYS A 123 -10.99 0.05 -20.16
CA LYS A 123 -11.81 -0.24 -21.33
C LYS A 123 -11.36 -1.53 -22.00
N TRP A 124 -12.33 -2.35 -22.41
CA TRP A 124 -12.05 -3.58 -23.15
C TRP A 124 -11.26 -3.32 -24.44
N SER A 125 -11.53 -2.22 -25.16
CA SER A 125 -10.77 -1.84 -26.36
C SER A 125 -9.30 -1.50 -26.11
N GLU A 126 -8.95 -1.11 -24.88
CA GLU A 126 -7.56 -0.85 -24.49
C GLU A 126 -6.91 -2.15 -24.02
N LEU A 127 -7.63 -2.94 -23.23
CA LEU A 127 -7.15 -4.21 -22.69
C LEU A 127 -6.88 -5.24 -23.80
N ILE A 128 -7.78 -5.39 -24.78
CA ILE A 128 -7.63 -6.40 -25.85
C ILE A 128 -6.37 -6.19 -26.71
N LYS A 129 -5.80 -4.97 -26.74
CA LYS A 129 -4.58 -4.67 -27.50
C LYS A 129 -3.33 -5.32 -26.91
N VAL A 130 -3.35 -5.65 -25.62
CA VAL A 130 -2.22 -6.26 -24.91
C VAL A 130 -2.44 -7.74 -24.57
N LEU A 131 -3.69 -8.21 -24.64
CA LEU A 131 -4.01 -9.62 -24.40
C LEU A 131 -3.58 -10.50 -25.57
N ASN A 132 -3.21 -11.74 -25.25
CA ASN A 132 -2.81 -12.73 -26.22
C ASN A 132 -4.02 -13.13 -27.08
N PRO A 133 -4.01 -12.84 -28.40
CA PRO A 133 -5.15 -13.09 -29.27
C PRO A 133 -5.38 -14.58 -29.55
N ASN A 134 -4.37 -15.43 -29.29
CA ASN A 134 -4.44 -16.87 -29.53
C ASN A 134 -5.00 -17.63 -28.31
N TYR A 135 -5.14 -16.97 -27.15
CA TYR A 135 -5.72 -17.59 -25.96
C TYR A 135 -7.26 -17.51 -25.98
N ASN A 136 -7.92 -18.60 -25.59
CA ASN A 136 -9.38 -18.64 -25.53
C ASN A 136 -9.92 -17.98 -24.24
N TRP A 137 -9.93 -16.65 -24.22
CA TRP A 137 -10.41 -15.84 -23.10
C TRP A 137 -11.88 -16.10 -22.74
N GLU A 138 -12.73 -16.40 -23.73
CA GLU A 138 -14.13 -16.71 -23.48
C GLU A 138 -14.30 -18.01 -22.69
N ALA A 139 -13.61 -19.08 -23.08
CA ALA A 139 -13.64 -20.35 -22.35
C ALA A 139 -13.11 -20.18 -20.90
N ALA A 140 -12.05 -19.40 -20.71
CA ALA A 140 -11.50 -19.12 -19.38
C ALA A 140 -12.50 -18.36 -18.49
N ILE A 141 -13.23 -17.38 -19.03
CA ILE A 141 -14.28 -16.66 -18.30
C ILE A 141 -15.43 -17.59 -17.92
N GLN A 142 -15.89 -18.42 -18.87
CA GLN A 142 -16.95 -19.40 -18.65
C GLN A 142 -16.58 -20.38 -17.54
N ALA A 143 -15.33 -20.85 -17.52
CA ALA A 143 -14.79 -21.72 -16.47
C ALA A 143 -14.79 -21.02 -15.10
N ALA A 144 -14.24 -19.80 -15.01
CA ALA A 144 -14.16 -19.06 -13.75
C ALA A 144 -15.54 -18.68 -13.17
N MET A 145 -16.52 -18.39 -14.03
CA MET A 145 -17.88 -18.04 -13.63
C MET A 145 -18.77 -19.27 -13.39
N ASN A 146 -18.32 -20.47 -13.76
CA ASN A 146 -19.11 -21.70 -13.78
C ASN A 146 -20.44 -21.51 -14.56
N GLY A 147 -20.33 -21.02 -15.79
CA GLY A 147 -21.47 -20.61 -16.61
C GLY A 147 -21.15 -20.53 -18.11
N ARG A 148 -22.18 -20.26 -18.94
CA ARG A 148 -22.08 -20.16 -20.41
C ARG A 148 -22.25 -18.73 -20.93
N ILE A 149 -22.04 -17.74 -20.07
CA ILE A 149 -22.09 -16.33 -20.46
C ILE A 149 -20.93 -16.02 -21.41
N SER A 150 -21.16 -15.20 -22.43
CA SER A 150 -20.06 -14.77 -23.30
C SER A 150 -19.15 -13.78 -22.56
N LEU A 151 -17.90 -13.65 -23.02
CA LEU A 151 -16.98 -12.65 -22.46
C LEU A 151 -17.55 -11.22 -22.60
N GLU A 152 -18.17 -10.93 -23.74
CA GLU A 152 -18.81 -9.63 -24.00
C GLU A 152 -19.95 -9.34 -23.03
N GLU A 153 -20.84 -10.32 -22.81
CA GLU A 153 -21.94 -10.20 -21.84
C GLU A 153 -21.43 -10.03 -20.41
N ALA A 154 -20.40 -10.79 -20.01
CA ALA A 154 -19.81 -10.68 -18.69
C ALA A 154 -19.19 -9.29 -18.43
N ILE A 155 -18.54 -8.69 -19.45
CA ILE A 155 -18.04 -7.31 -19.39
C ILE A 155 -19.20 -6.32 -19.30
N LYS A 156 -20.21 -6.47 -20.16
CA LYS A 156 -21.39 -5.59 -20.19
C LYS A 156 -22.13 -5.58 -18.86
N ASP A 157 -22.25 -6.73 -18.22
CA ASP A 157 -22.91 -6.88 -16.92
C ASP A 157 -22.05 -6.39 -15.75
N GLY A 158 -20.75 -6.15 -16.00
CA GLY A 158 -19.80 -5.60 -15.05
C GLY A 158 -19.23 -6.63 -14.09
N TYR A 159 -19.04 -7.88 -14.54
CA TYR A 159 -18.52 -8.98 -13.72
C TYR A 159 -17.05 -9.32 -13.97
N VAL A 160 -16.40 -8.67 -14.94
CA VAL A 160 -14.98 -8.90 -15.26
C VAL A 160 -14.12 -7.80 -14.65
N TYR A 161 -13.01 -8.21 -14.03
CA TYR A 161 -12.03 -7.35 -13.38
C TYR A 161 -10.62 -7.71 -13.84
N VAL A 162 -9.68 -6.80 -13.67
CA VAL A 162 -8.30 -6.96 -14.14
C VAL A 162 -7.30 -6.33 -13.18
N LEU A 163 -6.14 -6.99 -13.03
CA LEU A 163 -4.91 -6.35 -12.58
C LEU A 163 -4.07 -6.05 -13.80
N ARG A 164 -3.71 -4.78 -13.96
CA ARG A 164 -2.84 -4.29 -15.02
C ARG A 164 -1.85 -3.29 -14.41
N TYR A 165 -0.58 -3.48 -14.73
CA TYR A 165 0.54 -2.74 -14.17
C TYR A 165 1.26 -1.95 -15.27
N GLU A 166 0.56 -1.03 -15.94
CA GLU A 166 1.07 -0.30 -17.12
C GLU A 166 2.41 0.41 -16.85
N ILE A 167 2.67 0.82 -15.61
CA ILE A 167 3.93 1.45 -15.22
C ILE A 167 5.17 0.53 -15.34
N PHE A 168 4.94 -0.80 -15.36
CA PHE A 168 5.96 -1.84 -15.53
C PHE A 168 6.16 -2.25 -17.00
N ASP A 169 5.40 -1.70 -17.94
CA ASP A 169 5.59 -1.99 -19.36
C ASP A 169 7.01 -1.63 -19.78
N ASP A 170 7.66 -2.56 -20.48
CA ASP A 170 9.05 -2.49 -20.91
C ASP A 170 10.05 -2.17 -19.79
N MET A 171 9.78 -2.65 -18.57
CA MET A 171 10.72 -2.49 -17.45
C MET A 171 12.00 -3.30 -17.70
N ILE A 172 13.14 -2.62 -17.56
CA ILE A 172 14.45 -3.24 -17.74
C ILE A 172 14.80 -4.06 -16.49
N SER A 173 15.34 -5.25 -16.71
CA SER A 173 15.90 -6.10 -15.65
C SER A 173 17.39 -5.83 -15.50
N PHE A 174 17.88 -5.92 -14.28
CA PHE A 174 19.31 -5.77 -13.98
C PHE A 174 19.89 -7.11 -13.52
N PRO A 175 21.21 -7.32 -13.68
CA PRO A 175 21.86 -8.54 -13.20
C PRO A 175 21.58 -8.79 -11.71
N ASP A 176 21.33 -10.05 -11.35
CA ASP A 176 21.10 -10.40 -9.95
C ASP A 176 22.44 -10.52 -9.22
N PHE A 177 22.78 -9.52 -8.41
CA PHE A 177 23.96 -9.57 -7.55
C PHE A 177 23.73 -10.30 -6.22
N SER A 178 22.48 -10.71 -5.94
CA SER A 178 22.09 -11.33 -4.67
C SER A 178 22.06 -12.86 -4.72
N ASP A 179 22.16 -13.45 -5.92
CA ASP A 179 22.24 -14.88 -6.12
C ASP A 179 23.17 -15.17 -7.33
N ASN A 180 24.36 -15.72 -7.06
CA ASN A 180 25.37 -16.05 -8.07
C ASN A 180 25.59 -17.56 -8.22
N ARG A 181 24.66 -18.38 -7.71
CA ARG A 181 24.82 -19.83 -7.70
C ARG A 181 24.74 -20.43 -9.11
N PRO A 182 25.60 -21.40 -9.45
CA PRO A 182 25.54 -22.08 -10.75
C PRO A 182 24.19 -22.77 -10.97
N GLY A 183 23.70 -22.76 -12.21
CA GLY A 183 22.45 -23.43 -12.59
C GLY A 183 21.17 -22.67 -12.22
N ARG A 184 21.28 -21.46 -11.66
CA ARG A 184 20.14 -20.59 -11.36
C ARG A 184 20.16 -19.32 -12.19
N SER A 185 18.99 -18.88 -12.64
CA SER A 185 18.84 -17.58 -13.30
C SER A 185 17.55 -16.88 -12.88
N MET A 186 17.67 -15.61 -12.50
CA MET A 186 16.53 -14.77 -12.13
C MET A 186 15.67 -14.49 -13.37
N TRP A 187 14.35 -14.58 -13.22
CA TRP A 187 13.41 -14.16 -14.25
C TRP A 187 13.49 -12.64 -14.47
N PRO A 188 13.31 -12.16 -15.70
CA PRO A 188 13.24 -10.73 -15.95
C PRO A 188 12.01 -10.12 -15.27
N ALA A 189 12.09 -8.83 -14.94
CA ALA A 189 10.95 -8.03 -14.52
C ALA A 189 9.80 -8.15 -15.54
N LYS A 190 8.58 -8.31 -15.03
CA LYS A 190 7.38 -8.58 -15.82
C LYS A 190 6.30 -7.52 -15.59
N SER A 191 5.45 -7.34 -16.60
CA SER A 191 4.23 -6.54 -16.52
C SER A 191 3.00 -7.43 -16.76
N PRO A 192 2.62 -8.31 -15.82
CA PRO A 192 1.58 -9.30 -16.06
C PRO A 192 0.19 -8.67 -16.21
N VAL A 193 -0.72 -9.42 -16.84
CA VAL A 193 -2.15 -9.08 -16.95
C VAL A 193 -2.95 -10.24 -16.36
N ALA A 194 -3.64 -9.99 -15.25
CA ALA A 194 -4.44 -11.01 -14.56
C ALA A 194 -5.93 -10.66 -14.62
N LEU A 195 -6.73 -11.51 -15.25
CA LEU A 195 -8.18 -11.34 -15.32
C LEU A 195 -8.87 -12.12 -14.21
N PHE A 196 -9.99 -11.56 -13.76
CA PHE A 196 -10.86 -12.13 -12.73
C PHE A 196 -12.31 -11.99 -13.16
N ALA A 197 -13.17 -12.89 -12.68
CA ALA A 197 -14.60 -12.81 -12.92
C ALA A 197 -15.40 -13.11 -11.65
N VAL A 198 -16.53 -12.43 -11.47
CA VAL A 198 -17.46 -12.71 -10.37
C VAL A 198 -18.37 -13.87 -10.76
N ASN A 199 -18.31 -14.95 -10.00
CA ASN A 199 -19.15 -16.13 -10.24
C ASN A 199 -20.57 -15.98 -9.65
N LYS A 200 -21.40 -17.01 -9.79
CA LYS A 200 -22.80 -17.02 -9.31
C LYS A 200 -22.91 -16.88 -7.78
N GLU A 201 -21.92 -17.36 -7.04
CA GLU A 201 -21.81 -17.21 -5.57
C GLU A 201 -21.33 -15.81 -5.15
N ARG A 202 -21.18 -14.88 -6.10
CA ARG A 202 -20.66 -13.52 -5.88
C ARG A 202 -19.24 -13.50 -5.30
N ARG A 203 -18.44 -14.51 -5.65
CA ARG A 203 -17.00 -14.59 -5.36
C ARG A 203 -16.23 -14.15 -6.59
N LEU A 204 -15.21 -13.32 -6.38
CA LEU A 204 -14.23 -13.03 -7.42
C LEU A 204 -13.34 -14.27 -7.58
N ARG A 205 -13.18 -14.75 -8.82
CA ARG A 205 -12.37 -15.93 -9.16
C ARG A 205 -11.30 -15.54 -10.18
N PRO A 206 -10.08 -16.11 -10.09
CA PRO A 206 -9.08 -15.89 -11.12
C PRO A 206 -9.52 -16.58 -12.41
N VAL A 207 -9.32 -15.89 -13.54
CA VAL A 207 -9.67 -16.39 -14.88
C VAL A 207 -8.42 -16.95 -15.53
N ALA A 208 -7.44 -16.08 -15.75
CA ALA A 208 -6.15 -16.41 -16.33
C ALA A 208 -5.16 -15.28 -16.09
N ILE A 209 -3.88 -15.59 -16.17
CA ILE A 209 -2.74 -14.69 -16.05
C ILE A 209 -1.91 -14.80 -17.31
N GLN A 210 -1.77 -13.69 -18.01
CA GLN A 210 -0.72 -13.49 -18.99
C GLN A 210 0.53 -12.98 -18.27
N ILE A 211 1.66 -13.67 -18.43
CA ILE A 211 2.86 -13.41 -17.60
C ILE A 211 3.61 -12.12 -17.94
N ASP A 212 3.27 -11.47 -19.05
CA ASP A 212 3.80 -10.16 -19.45
C ASP A 212 2.78 -9.43 -20.34
N HIS A 213 2.92 -8.13 -20.53
CA HIS A 213 1.96 -7.30 -21.25
C HIS A 213 2.02 -7.47 -22.78
N LYS A 214 2.99 -8.24 -23.29
CA LYS A 214 3.18 -8.45 -24.73
C LYS A 214 2.17 -9.48 -25.24
N PRO A 215 1.45 -9.24 -26.34
CA PRO A 215 0.42 -10.15 -26.86
C PRO A 215 0.88 -11.57 -27.21
N ASP A 216 2.17 -11.80 -27.41
CA ASP A 216 2.74 -13.13 -27.65
C ASP A 216 3.09 -13.89 -26.35
N SER A 217 2.89 -13.26 -25.19
CA SER A 217 3.25 -13.85 -23.90
C SER A 217 2.34 -15.04 -23.54
N PRO A 218 2.89 -16.09 -22.90
CA PRO A 218 2.11 -17.22 -22.40
C PRO A 218 1.01 -16.78 -21.44
N VAL A 219 -0.12 -17.48 -21.52
CA VAL A 219 -1.29 -17.31 -20.64
C VAL A 219 -1.55 -18.62 -19.92
N PHE A 220 -1.73 -18.56 -18.61
CA PHE A 220 -2.02 -19.70 -17.76
C PHE A 220 -3.28 -19.44 -16.94
N SER A 221 -4.02 -20.50 -16.64
CA SER A 221 -5.29 -20.51 -15.92
C SER A 221 -5.26 -21.57 -14.82
N PRO A 222 -6.24 -21.59 -13.89
CA PRO A 222 -6.23 -22.53 -12.77
C PRO A 222 -6.10 -24.03 -13.13
N VAL A 223 -6.37 -24.42 -14.38
CA VAL A 223 -6.22 -25.82 -14.83
C VAL A 223 -4.79 -26.19 -15.23
N ASP A 224 -3.87 -25.21 -15.32
CA ASP A 224 -2.50 -25.40 -15.81
C ASP A 224 -1.48 -25.80 -14.70
N GLY A 225 -1.97 -26.25 -13.54
CA GLY A 225 -1.17 -26.85 -12.46
C GLY A 225 0.01 -25.97 -12.01
N ASP A 226 1.23 -26.50 -12.10
CA ASP A 226 2.44 -25.80 -11.68
C ASP A 226 2.71 -24.51 -12.45
N SER A 227 2.37 -24.47 -13.74
CA SER A 227 2.53 -23.26 -14.55
C SER A 227 1.57 -22.16 -14.09
N TRP A 228 0.37 -22.53 -13.59
CA TRP A 228 -0.53 -21.59 -12.93
C TRP A 228 0.06 -21.03 -11.64
N MET A 229 0.70 -21.88 -10.82
CA MET A 229 1.37 -21.41 -9.60
C MET A 229 2.48 -20.39 -9.93
N LEU A 230 3.33 -20.69 -10.90
CA LEU A 230 4.37 -19.76 -11.36
C LEU A 230 3.78 -18.44 -11.87
N ALA A 231 2.68 -18.49 -12.63
CA ALA A 231 1.99 -17.30 -13.11
C ALA A 231 1.46 -16.42 -11.97
N LYS A 232 0.89 -17.02 -10.91
CA LYS A 232 0.50 -16.29 -9.68
C LYS A 232 1.70 -15.63 -9.02
N MET A 233 2.85 -16.31 -8.94
CA MET A 233 4.06 -15.75 -8.36
C MET A 233 4.59 -14.55 -9.17
N VAL A 234 4.49 -14.58 -10.50
CA VAL A 234 4.83 -13.42 -11.35
C VAL A 234 3.98 -12.21 -10.99
N VAL A 235 2.67 -12.42 -10.82
CA VAL A 235 1.77 -11.36 -10.38
C VAL A 235 2.15 -10.87 -8.99
N GLN A 236 2.44 -11.76 -8.03
CA GLN A 236 2.84 -11.34 -6.67
C GLN A 236 4.14 -10.53 -6.67
N ALA A 237 5.14 -10.89 -7.48
CA ALA A 237 6.39 -10.16 -7.55
C ALA A 237 6.20 -8.74 -8.11
N THR A 238 5.44 -8.59 -9.20
CA THR A 238 5.12 -7.26 -9.73
C THR A 238 4.20 -6.48 -8.77
N ASP A 239 3.22 -7.13 -8.15
CA ASP A 239 2.30 -6.50 -7.21
C ASP A 239 3.01 -6.01 -5.95
N TYR A 240 3.96 -6.76 -5.41
CA TYR A 240 4.82 -6.33 -4.30
C TYR A 240 5.58 -5.06 -4.67
N ALA A 241 6.25 -5.06 -5.81
CA ALA A 241 7.02 -3.91 -6.29
C ALA A 241 6.12 -2.69 -6.52
N HIS A 242 4.95 -2.88 -7.12
CA HIS A 242 3.97 -1.82 -7.33
C HIS A 242 3.45 -1.27 -6.00
N SER A 243 3.04 -2.16 -5.09
CA SER A 243 2.54 -1.81 -3.76
C SER A 243 3.55 -0.94 -3.01
N GLN A 244 4.79 -1.41 -2.91
CA GLN A 244 5.78 -0.80 -2.05
C GLN A 244 6.41 0.45 -2.67
N MET A 245 6.68 0.46 -3.98
CA MET A 245 7.34 1.61 -4.61
C MET A 245 6.35 2.68 -5.05
N ILE A 246 5.19 2.29 -5.60
CA ILE A 246 4.22 3.25 -6.16
C ILE A 246 3.16 3.63 -5.14
N GLU A 247 2.41 2.67 -4.62
CA GLU A 247 1.27 2.98 -3.74
C GLU A 247 1.69 3.40 -2.34
N HIS A 248 2.79 2.85 -1.84
CA HIS A 248 3.33 3.14 -0.51
C HIS A 248 4.35 4.28 -0.56
N LEU A 249 5.58 4.03 -1.03
CA LEU A 249 6.66 5.03 -1.01
C LEU A 249 6.30 6.31 -1.79
N LEU A 250 5.94 6.20 -3.07
CA LEU A 250 5.66 7.41 -3.86
C LEU A 250 4.38 8.12 -3.43
N LYS A 251 3.24 7.43 -3.46
CA LYS A 251 1.91 8.04 -3.31
C LYS A 251 1.52 8.36 -1.87
N ILE A 252 2.30 7.93 -0.88
CA ILE A 252 2.03 8.21 0.54
C ILE A 252 3.22 8.92 1.17
N HIS A 253 4.39 8.28 1.27
CA HIS A 253 5.57 8.87 1.93
C HIS A 253 6.03 10.15 1.25
N LEU A 254 6.50 10.04 0.01
CA LEU A 254 7.09 11.15 -0.73
C LEU A 254 6.03 12.20 -1.10
N PHE A 255 4.79 11.78 -1.35
CA PHE A 255 3.69 12.69 -1.63
C PHE A 255 3.24 13.50 -0.41
N SER A 256 3.28 12.93 0.80
CA SER A 256 2.81 13.62 2.02
C SER A 256 3.85 14.56 2.61
N GLU A 257 5.15 14.30 2.41
CA GLU A 257 6.23 15.10 2.98
C GLU A 257 6.16 16.59 2.62
N PRO A 258 5.93 17.02 1.35
CA PRO A 258 5.77 18.42 1.02
C PRO A 258 4.69 19.12 1.86
N PHE A 259 3.54 18.46 2.09
CA PHE A 259 2.48 19.02 2.92
C PHE A 259 2.95 19.25 4.35
N CYS A 260 3.72 18.32 4.91
CA CYS A 260 4.22 18.41 6.27
C CYS A 260 5.37 19.42 6.43
N VAL A 261 6.25 19.54 5.44
CA VAL A 261 7.30 20.57 5.43
C VAL A 261 6.68 21.97 5.30
N VAL A 262 5.76 22.16 4.35
CA VAL A 262 5.09 23.45 4.14
C VAL A 262 4.16 23.81 5.31
N LEU A 263 3.58 22.82 5.99
CA LEU A 263 2.83 23.03 7.24
C LEU A 263 3.68 23.79 8.27
N HIS A 264 4.94 23.39 8.43
CA HIS A 264 5.88 24.03 9.37
C HIS A 264 6.41 25.38 8.88
N ARG A 265 6.45 25.62 7.55
CA ARG A 265 6.93 26.87 6.96
C ARG A 265 5.87 27.97 6.94
N GLN A 266 4.63 27.61 6.60
CA GLN A 266 3.57 28.58 6.29
C GLN A 266 2.50 28.72 7.37
N LEU A 267 2.29 27.70 8.20
CA LEU A 267 1.29 27.75 9.27
C LEU A 267 1.99 27.82 10.63
N SER A 268 1.70 28.89 11.38
CA SER A 268 2.18 29.07 12.76
C SER A 268 1.88 27.84 13.62
N SER A 269 2.70 27.55 14.63
CA SER A 269 2.44 26.46 15.59
C SER A 269 1.13 26.66 16.38
N LYS A 270 0.57 27.88 16.36
CA LYS A 270 -0.75 28.22 16.93
C LYS A 270 -1.89 28.19 15.91
N HIS A 271 -1.58 28.07 14.61
CA HIS A 271 -2.59 28.00 13.57
C HIS A 271 -3.44 26.74 13.75
N PRO A 272 -4.78 26.81 13.68
CA PRO A 272 -5.65 25.68 13.98
C PRO A 272 -5.39 24.46 13.09
N LEU A 273 -4.99 24.68 11.83
CA LEU A 273 -4.63 23.57 10.93
C LEU A 273 -3.26 22.95 11.26
N ASN A 274 -2.28 23.73 11.73
CA ASN A 274 -1.01 23.18 12.22
C ASN A 274 -1.26 22.29 13.45
N VAL A 275 -2.06 22.79 14.40
CA VAL A 275 -2.39 22.09 15.65
C VAL A 275 -2.99 20.70 15.39
N VAL A 276 -3.87 20.55 14.39
CA VAL A 276 -4.51 19.26 14.08
C VAL A 276 -3.66 18.38 13.16
N LEU A 277 -2.98 18.96 12.15
CA LEU A 277 -2.25 18.17 11.15
C LEU A 277 -0.86 17.72 11.60
N LYS A 278 -0.22 18.40 12.57
CA LYS A 278 1.12 18.03 13.05
C LYS A 278 1.22 16.59 13.57
N TYR A 279 0.12 16.02 14.04
CA TYR A 279 0.05 14.63 14.49
C TYR A 279 0.01 13.65 13.32
N SER A 280 -0.66 13.99 12.21
CA SER A 280 -0.60 13.20 10.97
C SER A 280 0.75 13.31 10.26
N CYS A 281 1.43 14.44 10.43
CA CYS A 281 2.80 14.66 9.94
C CYS A 281 3.89 14.08 10.86
N ARG A 282 3.52 13.40 11.95
CA ARG A 282 4.49 12.71 12.80
C ARG A 282 5.10 11.54 12.05
N GLY A 283 6.42 11.40 12.14
CA GLY A 283 7.17 10.31 11.52
C GLY A 283 7.64 10.55 10.09
N VAL A 284 6.78 11.04 9.19
CA VAL A 284 7.06 11.08 7.74
C VAL A 284 8.43 11.66 7.36
N MET A 285 8.87 12.77 7.95
CA MET A 285 10.17 13.37 7.60
C MET A 285 11.33 12.47 8.03
N ALA A 286 11.24 11.86 9.21
CA ALA A 286 12.28 10.98 9.73
C ALA A 286 12.36 9.70 8.90
N THR A 287 11.21 9.11 8.58
CA THR A 287 11.16 7.86 7.83
C THR A 287 11.54 8.07 6.37
N ASN A 288 11.15 9.19 5.75
CA ASN A 288 11.62 9.52 4.40
C ASN A 288 13.12 9.81 4.36
N THR A 289 13.68 10.49 5.37
CA THR A 289 15.11 10.79 5.38
C THR A 289 15.98 9.54 5.64
N LEU A 290 15.50 8.60 6.44
CA LEU A 290 16.25 7.38 6.79
C LEU A 290 15.92 6.18 5.91
N GLY A 291 14.63 5.91 5.70
CA GLY A 291 14.11 4.72 5.03
C GLY A 291 14.18 4.78 3.51
N ALA A 292 13.73 5.89 2.90
CA ALA A 292 13.70 5.99 1.43
C ALA A 292 15.08 5.76 0.78
N PRO A 293 16.20 6.33 1.29
CA PRO A 293 17.53 6.03 0.77
C PRO A 293 17.92 4.54 0.87
N GLN A 294 17.53 3.85 1.95
CA GLN A 294 17.79 2.40 2.10
C GLN A 294 17.00 1.54 1.12
N LEU A 295 15.95 2.09 0.50
CA LEU A 295 15.20 1.39 -0.53
C LEU A 295 15.77 1.66 -1.93
N ILE A 296 16.10 2.91 -2.25
CA ILE A 296 16.31 3.35 -3.65
C ILE A 296 17.77 3.58 -4.05
N THR A 297 18.71 3.62 -3.11
CA THR A 297 20.12 3.92 -3.42
C THR A 297 20.90 2.67 -3.84
N PRO A 298 22.00 2.80 -4.60
CA PRO A 298 22.80 1.65 -5.04
C PRO A 298 23.30 0.79 -3.87
N GLY A 299 23.23 -0.53 -4.02
CA GLY A 299 23.67 -1.53 -3.05
C GLY A 299 22.68 -1.80 -1.90
N THR A 300 21.49 -1.21 -1.94
CA THR A 300 20.50 -1.30 -0.85
C THR A 300 19.33 -2.24 -1.18
N PHE A 301 18.18 -2.12 -0.50
CA PHE A 301 17.14 -3.16 -0.52
C PHE A 301 16.59 -3.46 -1.92
N MET A 302 16.30 -2.46 -2.76
CA MET A 302 15.70 -2.77 -4.06
C MET A 302 16.67 -3.37 -5.09
N ASP A 303 17.99 -3.22 -4.91
CA ASP A 303 18.97 -4.02 -5.66
C ASP A 303 18.90 -5.51 -5.30
N LYS A 304 18.54 -5.81 -4.04
CA LYS A 304 18.41 -7.18 -3.56
C LYS A 304 17.04 -7.78 -3.87
N LEU A 305 15.98 -6.98 -3.75
CA LEU A 305 14.61 -7.47 -3.76
C LEU A 305 13.96 -7.40 -5.15
N GLY A 306 14.27 -6.39 -5.97
CA GLY A 306 13.62 -6.22 -7.28
C GLY A 306 14.43 -6.79 -8.43
N ALA A 307 13.79 -7.46 -9.39
CA ALA A 307 14.44 -7.87 -10.64
C ALA A 307 14.95 -6.70 -11.49
N PHE A 308 14.40 -5.51 -11.25
CA PHE A 308 14.75 -4.26 -11.93
C PHE A 308 15.77 -3.41 -11.14
N GLY A 309 16.25 -3.89 -9.99
CA GLY A 309 17.27 -3.21 -9.18
C GLY A 309 16.94 -1.76 -8.77
N ASN A 310 17.94 -1.04 -8.26
CA ASN A 310 17.79 0.35 -7.83
C ASN A 310 17.48 1.28 -9.01
N LYS A 311 18.15 1.08 -10.16
CA LYS A 311 17.96 1.91 -11.36
C LYS A 311 16.54 1.80 -11.91
N GLY A 312 16.00 0.58 -12.00
CA GLY A 312 14.60 0.39 -12.38
C GLY A 312 13.63 0.92 -11.33
N THR A 313 13.99 0.87 -10.04
CA THR A 313 13.19 1.49 -8.97
C THR A 313 13.07 3.00 -9.17
N VAL A 314 14.18 3.68 -9.44
CA VAL A 314 14.18 5.12 -9.72
C VAL A 314 13.35 5.44 -10.97
N LEU A 315 13.48 4.63 -12.03
CA LEU A 315 12.66 4.78 -13.24
C LEU A 315 11.16 4.61 -12.96
N LEU A 316 10.78 3.61 -12.14
CA LEU A 316 9.40 3.41 -11.70
C LEU A 316 8.86 4.62 -10.95
N LEU A 317 9.62 5.14 -9.99
CA LEU A 317 9.24 6.33 -9.22
C LEU A 317 9.10 7.55 -10.13
N GLU A 318 9.99 7.73 -11.10
CA GLU A 318 9.93 8.83 -12.07
C GLU A 318 8.67 8.73 -12.95
N ARG A 319 8.38 7.55 -13.51
CA ARG A 319 7.15 7.29 -14.28
C ARG A 319 5.91 7.58 -13.44
N GLY A 320 5.91 7.12 -12.18
CA GLY A 320 4.81 7.31 -11.25
C GLY A 320 4.59 8.79 -10.93
N TYR A 321 5.66 9.52 -10.62
CA TYR A 321 5.60 10.94 -10.30
C TYR A 321 5.03 11.78 -11.45
N LYS A 322 5.41 11.48 -12.70
CA LYS A 322 4.87 12.16 -13.89
C LYS A 322 3.36 11.95 -14.08
N ALA A 323 2.85 10.76 -13.71
CA ALA A 323 1.43 10.42 -13.82
C ALA A 323 0.61 10.92 -12.62
N MET A 324 1.20 10.97 -11.42
CA MET A 324 0.55 11.30 -10.16
C MET A 324 0.07 12.76 -10.13
N ASN A 325 -1.04 13.00 -9.44
CA ASN A 325 -1.58 14.33 -9.20
C ASN A 325 -2.41 14.38 -7.90
N TRP A 326 -2.95 15.55 -7.59
CA TRP A 326 -3.88 15.74 -6.48
C TRP A 326 -5.20 14.99 -6.68
N ASN A 327 -5.39 13.99 -7.53
CA ASN A 327 -6.55 13.08 -7.43
C ASN A 327 -6.17 11.71 -6.84
N ASP A 328 -4.88 11.35 -6.82
CA ASP A 328 -4.40 10.05 -6.30
C ASP A 328 -4.59 9.84 -4.78
N GLY A 329 -4.84 10.92 -4.05
CA GLY A 329 -5.19 10.88 -2.63
C GLY A 329 -6.70 10.95 -2.35
N ASP A 330 -7.55 11.04 -3.37
CA ASP A 330 -9.01 11.02 -3.18
C ASP A 330 -9.53 9.58 -3.22
N PHE A 331 -9.78 9.04 -2.03
CA PHE A 331 -10.34 7.70 -1.84
C PHE A 331 -11.60 7.43 -2.66
N ARG A 332 -12.58 8.34 -2.63
CA ARG A 332 -13.88 8.07 -3.26
C ARG A 332 -13.79 8.17 -4.77
N LEU A 333 -12.98 9.11 -5.26
CA LEU A 333 -12.68 9.22 -6.68
C LEU A 333 -11.94 7.97 -7.16
N ASP A 334 -10.96 7.45 -6.41
CA ASP A 334 -10.27 6.21 -6.75
C ASP A 334 -11.24 5.01 -6.85
N ILE A 335 -12.06 4.77 -5.83
CA ILE A 335 -13.05 3.69 -5.81
C ILE A 335 -13.99 3.77 -7.04
N LYS A 336 -14.44 4.99 -7.39
CA LYS A 336 -15.30 5.21 -8.56
C LYS A 336 -14.53 5.01 -9.86
N LYS A 337 -13.34 5.61 -10.01
CA LYS A 337 -12.50 5.52 -11.22
C LYS A 337 -12.12 4.09 -11.53
N ARG A 338 -11.88 3.25 -10.51
CA ARG A 338 -11.60 1.82 -10.71
C ARG A 338 -12.84 0.98 -11.01
N GLY A 339 -14.05 1.54 -10.88
CA GLY A 339 -15.32 0.84 -11.15
C GLY A 339 -15.67 -0.23 -10.12
N ILE A 340 -15.23 -0.05 -8.88
CA ILE A 340 -15.39 -1.02 -7.78
C ILE A 340 -16.38 -0.51 -6.70
N ASP A 341 -17.12 0.56 -6.97
CA ASP A 341 -18.10 1.17 -6.06
C ASP A 341 -19.40 0.36 -5.93
N ASP A 342 -19.70 -0.54 -6.88
CA ASP A 342 -20.87 -1.42 -6.84
C ASP A 342 -20.70 -2.59 -5.85
N LYS A 343 -21.30 -2.43 -4.68
CA LYS A 343 -21.30 -3.44 -3.60
C LYS A 343 -22.20 -4.65 -3.87
N LYS A 344 -23.12 -4.57 -4.83
CA LYS A 344 -23.97 -5.72 -5.19
C LYS A 344 -23.22 -6.65 -6.14
N ARG A 345 -22.48 -6.07 -7.09
CA ARG A 345 -21.65 -6.83 -8.03
C ARG A 345 -20.43 -7.45 -7.36
N LEU A 346 -19.68 -6.66 -6.58
CA LEU A 346 -18.51 -7.12 -5.84
C LEU A 346 -18.71 -6.89 -4.33
N PRO A 347 -19.40 -7.83 -3.63
CA PRO A 347 -19.81 -7.64 -2.24
C PRO A 347 -18.67 -7.77 -1.24
N TYR A 348 -17.70 -8.64 -1.50
CA TYR A 348 -16.49 -8.75 -0.67
C TYR A 348 -15.45 -7.76 -1.17
N PHE A 349 -15.33 -6.59 -0.52
CA PHE A 349 -14.21 -5.68 -0.72
C PHE A 349 -13.87 -4.93 0.59
N PRO A 350 -13.14 -5.58 1.52
CA PRO A 350 -12.90 -5.01 2.84
C PRO A 350 -12.27 -3.62 2.85
N TYR A 351 -11.23 -3.39 2.06
CA TYR A 351 -10.58 -2.07 1.94
C TYR A 351 -11.58 -0.96 1.59
N ARG A 352 -12.41 -1.16 0.56
CA ARG A 352 -13.46 -0.21 0.13
C ARG A 352 -14.47 0.05 1.24
N ASP A 353 -15.01 -1.00 1.82
CA ASP A 353 -16.17 -0.90 2.71
C ASP A 353 -15.83 -0.36 4.09
N ASP A 354 -14.63 -0.67 4.58
CA ASP A 354 -14.14 -0.23 5.88
C ASP A 354 -13.48 1.15 5.77
N SER A 355 -12.76 1.46 4.68
CA SER A 355 -12.24 2.83 4.43
C SER A 355 -13.35 3.86 4.35
N GLU A 356 -14.46 3.56 3.67
CA GLU A 356 -15.59 4.49 3.56
C GLU A 356 -16.22 4.80 4.93
N LEU A 357 -16.19 3.84 5.86
CA LEU A 357 -16.67 4.05 7.22
C LEU A 357 -15.75 5.02 7.96
N LEU A 358 -14.43 4.79 7.92
CA LEU A 358 -13.43 5.67 8.54
C LEU A 358 -13.43 7.07 7.92
N PHE A 359 -13.50 7.17 6.59
CA PHE A 359 -13.53 8.44 5.87
C PHE A 359 -14.69 9.33 6.32
N ARG A 360 -15.90 8.76 6.53
CA ARG A 360 -17.05 9.53 7.03
C ARG A 360 -16.82 10.11 8.41
N VAL A 361 -16.15 9.35 9.29
CA VAL A 361 -15.85 9.78 10.67
C VAL A 361 -14.80 10.88 10.66
N ILE A 362 -13.70 10.68 9.92
CA ILE A 362 -12.65 11.69 9.74
C ILE A 362 -13.25 12.99 9.18
N ARG A 363 -14.06 12.89 8.11
CA ARG A 363 -14.69 14.07 7.50
C ARG A 363 -15.60 14.81 8.48
N SER A 364 -16.35 14.08 9.29
CA SER A 364 -17.28 14.66 10.26
C SER A 364 -16.54 15.34 11.40
N MET A 365 -15.42 14.75 11.85
CA MET A 365 -14.49 15.38 12.80
C MET A 365 -13.95 16.69 12.25
N VAL A 366 -13.31 16.62 11.07
CA VAL A 366 -12.67 17.77 10.44
C VAL A 366 -13.66 18.90 10.17
N LYS A 367 -14.86 18.57 9.67
CA LYS A 367 -15.91 19.58 9.43
C LYS A 367 -16.28 20.33 10.71
N LYS A 368 -16.44 19.62 11.83
CA LYS A 368 -16.74 20.25 13.13
C LYS A 368 -15.57 21.06 13.64
N TYR A 369 -14.34 20.55 13.52
CA TYR A 369 -13.12 21.25 13.91
C TYR A 369 -12.95 22.56 13.13
N VAL A 370 -13.05 22.53 11.80
CA VAL A 370 -12.94 23.71 10.92
C VAL A 370 -14.00 24.76 11.25
N GLN A 371 -15.22 24.36 11.64
CA GLN A 371 -16.30 25.28 12.02
C GLN A 371 -16.05 26.05 13.32
N ILE A 372 -15.14 25.57 14.20
CA ILE A 372 -14.74 26.28 15.43
C ILE A 372 -13.96 27.55 15.10
N TYR A 373 -13.08 27.48 14.09
CA TYR A 373 -12.11 28.51 13.76
C TYR A 373 -12.52 29.38 12.56
N TYR A 374 -13.21 28.80 11.58
CA TYR A 374 -13.77 29.53 10.44
C TYR A 374 -15.29 29.59 10.57
N ARG A 375 -15.84 30.77 10.91
CA ARG A 375 -17.28 30.98 11.06
C ARG A 375 -17.98 31.13 9.71
N ARG A 376 -17.30 31.70 8.72
CA ARG A 376 -17.79 31.92 7.35
C ARG A 376 -16.68 31.76 6.32
N ASN A 377 -17.05 31.65 5.04
CA ASN A 377 -16.11 31.53 3.93
C ASN A 377 -15.13 32.73 3.84
N ARG A 378 -15.59 33.92 4.23
CA ARG A 378 -14.72 35.11 4.29
C ARG A 378 -13.51 34.91 5.21
N ASP A 379 -13.65 34.16 6.30
CA ASP A 379 -12.54 33.93 7.23
C ASP A 379 -11.45 33.07 6.57
N VAL A 380 -11.83 32.13 5.69
CA VAL A 380 -10.89 31.32 4.88
C VAL A 380 -10.16 32.18 3.86
N ILE A 381 -10.88 33.07 3.17
CA ILE A 381 -10.31 33.97 2.16
C ILE A 381 -9.30 34.94 2.78
N MET A 382 -9.56 35.40 4.01
CA MET A 382 -8.69 36.37 4.71
C MET A 382 -7.51 35.73 5.43
N ASP A 383 -7.47 34.40 5.54
CA ASP A 383 -6.40 33.66 6.20
C ASP A 383 -5.14 33.58 5.33
N LYS A 384 -4.20 34.52 5.58
CA LYS A 384 -2.97 34.63 4.79
C LYS A 384 -2.03 33.44 4.95
N GLU A 385 -1.99 32.82 6.13
CA GLU A 385 -1.14 31.64 6.38
C GLU A 385 -1.66 30.46 5.56
N LEU A 386 -2.98 30.20 5.60
CA LEU A 386 -3.61 29.19 4.75
C LEU A 386 -3.37 29.46 3.26
N GLN A 387 -3.57 30.70 2.79
CA GLN A 387 -3.36 30.99 1.36
C GLN A 387 -1.89 30.80 0.94
N ALA A 388 -0.93 31.14 1.81
CA ALA A 388 0.49 30.90 1.54
C ALA A 388 0.82 29.40 1.51
N PHE A 389 0.26 28.62 2.44
CA PHE A 389 0.36 27.15 2.43
C PHE A 389 -0.15 26.56 1.11
N MET A 390 -1.31 27.00 0.63
CA MET A 390 -1.86 26.54 -0.65
C MET A 390 -1.01 26.95 -1.85
N ASN A 391 -0.48 28.18 -1.83
CA ASN A 391 0.32 28.74 -2.91
C ASN A 391 1.68 28.04 -3.04
N GLU A 392 2.37 27.75 -1.92
CA GLU A 392 3.66 27.07 -1.97
C GLU A 392 3.52 25.63 -2.48
N LEU A 393 2.48 24.90 -2.06
CA LEU A 393 2.27 23.51 -2.46
C LEU A 393 1.84 23.32 -3.92
N SER A 394 0.98 24.20 -4.43
CA SER A 394 0.40 24.04 -5.77
C SER A 394 1.45 24.19 -6.86
N ALA A 395 1.52 23.27 -7.82
CA ALA A 395 2.37 23.44 -9.01
C ALA A 395 2.03 24.69 -9.85
N LYS A 396 0.86 25.31 -9.62
CA LYS A 396 0.41 26.55 -10.25
C LYS A 396 0.51 27.76 -9.30
N GLY A 397 1.21 27.61 -8.19
CA GLY A 397 1.54 28.68 -7.27
C GLY A 397 2.41 29.75 -7.94
N THR A 398 2.31 30.98 -7.46
CA THR A 398 3.01 32.13 -8.05
C THR A 398 3.51 33.08 -6.96
N GLY A 399 4.50 33.91 -7.29
CA GLY A 399 5.09 34.87 -6.34
C GLY A 399 6.08 34.21 -5.38
N PRO A 400 6.41 34.86 -4.25
CA PRO A 400 7.35 34.32 -3.27
C PRO A 400 6.90 32.95 -2.75
N ASP A 401 7.83 31.98 -2.77
CA ASP A 401 7.64 30.57 -2.41
C ASP A 401 6.59 29.79 -3.24
N GLY A 402 5.87 30.44 -4.15
CA GLY A 402 4.82 29.81 -4.95
C GLY A 402 5.36 28.71 -5.85
N GLY A 403 4.73 27.55 -5.84
CA GLY A 403 5.12 26.44 -6.72
C GLY A 403 6.24 25.55 -6.21
N HIS A 404 6.87 25.83 -5.07
CA HIS A 404 8.00 25.00 -4.60
C HIS A 404 7.60 23.54 -4.28
N GLY A 405 6.37 23.31 -3.82
CA GLY A 405 5.88 21.96 -3.49
C GLY A 405 5.48 21.11 -4.70
N GLN A 406 5.34 21.70 -5.89
CA GLN A 406 5.11 21.00 -7.16
C GLN A 406 3.93 20.00 -7.18
N VAL A 407 2.92 20.16 -6.32
CA VAL A 407 1.77 19.26 -6.30
C VAL A 407 0.85 19.56 -7.49
N LYS A 408 0.88 18.69 -8.50
CA LYS A 408 0.06 18.78 -9.71
C LYS A 408 -1.43 18.77 -9.36
N ASP A 409 -2.19 19.66 -10.00
CA ASP A 409 -3.65 19.85 -9.81
C ASP A 409 -4.12 20.20 -8.39
N PHE A 410 -3.20 20.49 -7.46
CA PHE A 410 -3.55 21.03 -6.15
C PHE A 410 -3.97 22.51 -6.30
N PRO A 411 -5.07 22.96 -5.67
CA PRO A 411 -5.53 24.33 -5.82
C PRO A 411 -4.56 25.33 -5.18
N LYS A 412 -4.29 26.45 -5.86
CA LYS A 412 -3.41 27.52 -5.34
C LYS A 412 -4.01 28.35 -4.20
N LYS A 413 -5.32 28.24 -3.97
CA LYS A 413 -6.08 28.96 -2.94
C LYS A 413 -7.35 28.22 -2.59
N LEU A 414 -7.86 28.43 -1.37
CA LEU A 414 -9.18 27.96 -0.94
C LEU A 414 -10.07 29.15 -0.58
N ASN A 415 -11.36 29.06 -0.89
CA ASN A 415 -12.30 30.17 -0.67
C ASN A 415 -13.39 29.82 0.35
N THR A 416 -13.58 28.54 0.66
CA THR A 416 -14.71 28.07 1.47
C THR A 416 -14.27 27.13 2.58
N ARG A 417 -15.08 27.09 3.64
CA ARG A 417 -14.88 26.16 4.77
C ARG A 417 -14.98 24.70 4.33
N LYS A 418 -15.79 24.43 3.31
CA LYS A 418 -15.96 23.10 2.73
C LYS A 418 -14.67 22.63 2.09
N GLU A 419 -14.02 23.47 1.28
CA GLU A 419 -12.75 23.13 0.64
C GLU A 419 -11.65 22.87 1.67
N VAL A 420 -11.57 23.69 2.74
CA VAL A 420 -10.62 23.45 3.84
C VAL A 420 -10.90 22.09 4.50
N ALA A 421 -12.16 21.82 4.83
CA ALA A 421 -12.53 20.55 5.44
C ALA A 421 -12.25 19.35 4.53
N ASP A 422 -12.52 19.46 3.22
CA ASP A 422 -12.26 18.39 2.26
C ASP A 422 -10.75 18.14 2.08
N MET A 423 -9.92 19.20 2.01
CA MET A 423 -8.45 19.08 1.97
C MET A 423 -7.89 18.40 3.23
N VAL A 424 -8.28 18.88 4.42
CA VAL A 424 -7.77 18.36 5.70
C VAL A 424 -8.24 16.92 5.92
N THR A 425 -9.49 16.60 5.59
CA THR A 425 -10.02 15.22 5.64
C THR A 425 -9.17 14.29 4.81
N ARG A 426 -8.83 14.72 3.60
CA ARG A 426 -8.05 13.92 2.68
C ARG A 426 -6.63 13.69 3.17
N LEU A 427 -5.96 14.72 3.70
CA LEU A 427 -4.61 14.58 4.25
C LEU A 427 -4.60 13.62 5.45
N ILE A 428 -5.54 13.75 6.37
CA ILE A 428 -5.66 12.84 7.51
C ILE A 428 -5.93 11.41 7.03
N TRP A 429 -6.89 11.20 6.11
CA TRP A 429 -7.20 9.88 5.58
C TRP A 429 -6.02 9.23 4.84
N LEU A 430 -5.29 10.01 4.04
CA LEU A 430 -4.11 9.55 3.31
C LEU A 430 -3.02 9.05 4.27
N MET A 431 -2.65 9.87 5.26
CA MET A 431 -1.54 9.58 6.17
C MET A 431 -1.88 8.56 7.26
N SER A 432 -3.17 8.31 7.52
CA SER A 432 -3.61 7.28 8.47
C SER A 432 -4.12 6.03 7.75
N VAL A 433 -5.31 6.12 7.15
CA VAL A 433 -6.03 4.98 6.57
C VAL A 433 -5.36 4.42 5.32
N LYS A 434 -4.98 5.26 4.35
CA LYS A 434 -4.32 4.76 3.13
C LYS A 434 -2.95 4.16 3.46
N HIS A 435 -2.17 4.84 4.30
CA HIS A 435 -0.88 4.34 4.79
C HIS A 435 -1.05 2.96 5.43
N ALA A 436 -1.92 2.85 6.44
CA ALA A 436 -2.20 1.59 7.12
C ALA A 436 -2.62 0.44 6.18
N ALA A 437 -3.32 0.76 5.08
CA ALA A 437 -3.79 -0.23 4.12
C ALA A 437 -2.70 -0.92 3.30
N VAL A 438 -1.56 -0.26 3.06
CA VAL A 438 -0.45 -0.76 2.23
C VAL A 438 0.84 -1.02 3.02
N ASP A 439 0.82 -0.68 4.30
CA ASP A 439 1.94 -0.78 5.23
C ASP A 439 1.78 -2.00 6.16
N PHE A 440 0.84 -1.95 7.12
CA PHE A 440 0.69 -2.99 8.15
C PHE A 440 0.44 -4.42 7.66
N PRO A 441 -0.27 -4.67 6.53
CA PRO A 441 -0.38 -6.03 6.00
C PRO A 441 0.99 -6.66 5.64
N MET A 442 2.04 -5.85 5.41
CA MET A 442 3.37 -6.33 5.09
C MET A 442 3.99 -7.18 6.20
N GLY A 443 3.72 -6.87 7.47
CA GLY A 443 4.27 -7.62 8.60
C GLY A 443 3.83 -9.09 8.61
N GLU A 444 2.63 -9.37 8.10
CA GLU A 444 2.10 -10.73 7.95
C GLU A 444 2.42 -11.29 6.57
N TYR A 445 1.89 -10.66 5.52
CA TYR A 445 1.90 -11.21 4.17
C TYR A 445 3.22 -10.96 3.43
N GLY A 446 3.79 -9.76 3.60
CA GLY A 446 5.03 -9.35 2.93
C GLY A 446 6.27 -10.01 3.50
N ALA A 447 6.20 -10.49 4.75
CA ALA A 447 7.29 -11.22 5.41
C ALA A 447 7.34 -12.70 5.01
N PHE A 448 6.26 -13.29 4.50
CA PHE A 448 6.30 -14.70 4.08
C PHE A 448 6.60 -14.81 2.58
N THR A 449 7.85 -15.11 2.25
CA THR A 449 8.36 -15.12 0.87
C THR A 449 7.54 -15.99 -0.10
N PRO A 450 7.08 -17.22 0.24
CA PRO A 450 6.25 -18.00 -0.68
C PRO A 450 4.92 -17.32 -1.05
N LEU A 451 4.33 -16.56 -0.13
CA LEU A 451 3.09 -15.85 -0.40
C LEU A 451 3.30 -14.60 -1.26
N THR A 452 4.35 -13.83 -0.96
CA THR A 452 4.64 -12.55 -1.61
C THR A 452 6.10 -12.50 -2.09
N PRO A 453 6.51 -13.34 -3.06
CA PRO A 453 7.90 -13.38 -3.51
C PRO A 453 8.28 -12.07 -4.20
N THR A 454 9.53 -11.63 -4.06
CA THR A 454 10.03 -10.42 -4.75
C THR A 454 10.75 -10.72 -6.06
N LYS A 455 11.23 -11.97 -6.23
CA LYS A 455 11.93 -12.50 -7.41
C LYS A 455 11.51 -13.95 -7.65
N ILE A 456 11.68 -14.40 -8.89
CA ILE A 456 11.44 -15.78 -9.32
C ILE A 456 12.68 -16.26 -10.07
N TYR A 457 13.01 -17.54 -9.94
CA TYR A 457 14.20 -18.15 -10.52
C TYR A 457 13.85 -19.36 -11.38
N ASN A 458 14.60 -19.54 -12.46
CA ASN A 458 14.83 -20.87 -13.05
C ASN A 458 15.95 -21.55 -12.26
N ASP A 459 15.84 -22.87 -12.09
CA ASP A 459 16.83 -23.69 -11.41
C ASP A 459 17.01 -25.01 -12.16
N SER A 460 18.26 -25.39 -12.44
CA SER A 460 18.57 -26.62 -13.18
C SER A 460 18.20 -27.92 -12.46
N ARG A 461 17.87 -27.86 -11.15
CA ARG A 461 17.40 -29.02 -10.37
C ARG A 461 15.98 -29.44 -10.70
N ILE A 462 15.21 -28.57 -11.36
CA ILE A 462 13.81 -28.84 -11.72
C ILE A 462 13.57 -28.65 -13.22
N PRO A 463 12.68 -29.45 -13.84
CA PRO A 463 12.30 -29.25 -15.24
C PRO A 463 11.62 -27.87 -15.46
N PRO A 464 11.77 -27.27 -16.66
CA PRO A 464 11.00 -26.08 -17.02
C PRO A 464 9.49 -26.28 -16.85
N GLY A 465 8.80 -25.29 -16.29
CA GLY A 465 7.34 -25.33 -16.07
C GLY A 465 6.88 -26.10 -14.83
N THR A 466 7.80 -26.71 -14.07
CA THR A 466 7.51 -27.32 -12.77
C THR A 466 7.69 -26.30 -11.65
N PHE A 467 6.76 -26.26 -10.71
CA PHE A 467 6.82 -25.37 -9.55
C PHE A 467 7.50 -26.08 -8.38
N SER A 468 8.44 -25.40 -7.73
CA SER A 468 9.09 -25.91 -6.53
C SER A 468 9.60 -24.78 -5.63
N VAL A 469 10.04 -25.15 -4.44
CA VAL A 469 10.78 -24.28 -3.52
C VAL A 469 11.96 -23.55 -4.20
N PHE A 470 12.60 -24.17 -5.20
CA PHE A 470 13.76 -23.58 -5.87
C PHE A 470 13.42 -22.42 -6.79
N ASN A 471 12.15 -22.19 -7.12
CA ASN A 471 11.76 -21.00 -7.86
C ASN A 471 11.78 -19.73 -6.99
N PHE A 472 11.82 -19.86 -5.67
CA PHE A 472 11.80 -18.75 -4.75
C PHE A 472 13.19 -18.18 -4.42
N PRO A 473 13.26 -16.96 -3.87
CA PRO A 473 14.51 -16.34 -3.45
C PRO A 473 15.25 -17.12 -2.38
N ASN A 474 16.58 -17.03 -2.42
CA ASN A 474 17.47 -17.66 -1.44
C ASN A 474 17.33 -17.07 -0.03
N VAL A 475 18.10 -17.61 0.92
CA VAL A 475 18.09 -17.14 2.32
C VAL A 475 18.45 -15.65 2.44
N ASN A 476 19.41 -15.15 1.66
CA ASN A 476 19.86 -13.75 1.72
C ASN A 476 18.75 -12.77 1.29
N VAL A 477 18.08 -13.06 0.17
CA VAL A 477 17.00 -12.23 -0.35
C VAL A 477 15.77 -12.32 0.55
N SER A 478 15.45 -13.51 1.07
CA SER A 478 14.31 -13.73 1.97
C SER A 478 14.48 -13.02 3.32
N VAL A 479 15.70 -13.05 3.90
CA VAL A 479 16.02 -12.27 5.11
C VAL A 479 15.92 -10.77 4.83
N ALA A 480 16.42 -10.29 3.70
CA ALA A 480 16.30 -8.87 3.33
C ALA A 480 14.82 -8.46 3.15
N GLN A 481 14.00 -9.31 2.55
CA GLN A 481 12.57 -9.09 2.37
C GLN A 481 11.87 -8.99 3.73
N ILE A 482 12.10 -9.96 4.62
CA ILE A 482 11.51 -9.98 5.96
C ILE A 482 11.94 -8.75 6.76
N GLN A 483 13.20 -8.32 6.66
CA GLN A 483 13.65 -7.09 7.31
C GLN A 483 12.83 -5.88 6.87
N VAL A 484 12.63 -5.69 5.56
CA VAL A 484 11.78 -4.60 5.04
C VAL A 484 10.35 -4.76 5.54
N ALA A 485 9.76 -5.94 5.38
CA ALA A 485 8.39 -6.23 5.78
C ALA A 485 8.13 -5.98 7.28
N MET A 486 9.08 -6.33 8.15
CA MET A 486 8.99 -6.11 9.60
C MET A 486 9.19 -4.63 9.96
N ASN A 487 10.09 -3.94 9.27
CA ASN A 487 10.33 -2.51 9.49
C ASN A 487 9.11 -1.66 9.12
N VAL A 488 8.38 -2.06 8.08
CA VAL A 488 7.21 -1.30 7.64
C VAL A 488 5.93 -1.78 8.33
N GLY A 489 5.75 -3.09 8.52
CA GLY A 489 4.45 -3.64 8.89
C GLY A 489 4.14 -3.83 10.38
N THR A 490 5.06 -3.54 11.31
CA THR A 490 4.89 -3.97 12.73
C THR A 490 4.78 -2.85 13.75
N TYR A 491 5.19 -1.64 13.40
CA TYR A 491 5.34 -0.55 14.37
C TYR A 491 4.11 0.36 14.46
N HIS A 492 3.52 0.43 15.65
CA HIS A 492 2.32 1.19 15.95
C HIS A 492 2.55 2.04 17.21
N TYR A 493 2.84 3.32 17.02
CA TYR A 493 3.19 4.26 18.10
C TYR A 493 1.96 4.88 18.79
N ASP A 494 0.96 5.26 17.99
CA ASP A 494 -0.21 6.00 18.45
C ASP A 494 -1.48 5.51 17.75
N THR A 495 -2.64 6.07 18.10
CA THR A 495 -3.93 5.75 17.46
C THR A 495 -4.65 7.01 16.99
N LEU A 496 -5.41 6.89 15.91
CA LEU A 496 -6.06 8.02 15.25
C LEU A 496 -6.91 8.82 16.25
N PHE A 497 -6.60 10.11 16.36
CA PHE A 497 -7.21 11.12 17.23
C PHE A 497 -6.95 10.99 18.74
N ASP A 498 -5.99 10.16 19.17
CA ASP A 498 -5.62 10.07 20.59
C ASP A 498 -4.99 11.34 21.17
N TYR A 499 -4.62 12.29 20.31
CA TYR A 499 -4.01 13.55 20.69
C TYR A 499 -5.00 14.60 21.25
N TYR A 500 -6.25 14.22 21.54
CA TYR A 500 -7.29 15.17 21.94
C TYR A 500 -6.99 15.90 23.27
N GLU A 501 -6.25 15.28 24.18
CA GLU A 501 -5.88 15.87 25.50
C GLU A 501 -4.77 16.92 25.37
N GLN A 502 -4.00 16.86 24.29
CA GLN A 502 -2.90 17.77 24.00
C GLN A 502 -3.38 19.05 23.30
N LEU A 503 -4.68 19.16 23.00
CA LEU A 503 -5.29 20.35 22.42
C LEU A 503 -5.64 21.37 23.51
N THR A 504 -5.14 22.60 23.37
CA THR A 504 -5.34 23.67 24.36
C THR A 504 -6.71 24.36 24.27
N ASP A 505 -7.32 24.41 23.08
CA ASP A 505 -8.70 24.90 22.92
C ASP A 505 -9.68 23.79 23.30
N SER A 506 -10.41 23.98 24.41
CA SER A 506 -11.35 22.98 24.95
C SER A 506 -12.43 22.59 23.95
N ARG A 507 -12.89 23.50 23.08
CA ARG A 507 -13.89 23.20 22.05
C ARG A 507 -13.35 22.22 21.01
N ALA A 508 -12.09 22.42 20.63
CA ALA A 508 -11.41 21.54 19.69
C ALA A 508 -11.09 20.17 20.33
N SER A 509 -10.60 20.18 21.57
CA SER A 509 -10.38 18.96 22.37
C SER A 509 -11.66 18.13 22.48
N GLU A 510 -12.79 18.76 22.79
CA GLU A 510 -14.09 18.07 22.90
C GLU A 510 -14.51 17.42 21.57
N VAL A 511 -14.34 18.13 20.44
CA VAL A 511 -14.64 17.58 19.12
C VAL A 511 -13.75 16.37 18.81
N VAL A 512 -12.43 16.50 18.94
CA VAL A 512 -11.50 15.40 18.62
C VAL A 512 -11.74 14.21 19.55
N ARG A 513 -11.91 14.43 20.86
CA ARG A 513 -12.26 13.40 21.85
C ARG A 513 -13.54 12.65 21.49
N ARG A 514 -14.58 13.37 21.06
CA ARG A 514 -15.84 12.75 20.63
C ARG A 514 -15.61 11.77 19.48
N TYR A 515 -14.84 12.16 18.48
CA TYR A 515 -14.60 11.30 17.31
C TYR A 515 -13.57 10.19 17.59
N PHE A 516 -12.61 10.42 18.48
CA PHE A 516 -11.79 9.35 19.04
C PHE A 516 -12.66 8.27 19.69
N ASN A 517 -13.61 8.66 20.55
CA ASN A 517 -14.52 7.72 21.19
C ASN A 517 -15.45 7.01 20.18
N ILE A 518 -15.93 7.69 19.14
CA ILE A 518 -16.70 7.06 18.06
C ILE A 518 -15.86 5.99 17.34
N LEU A 519 -14.59 6.30 17.01
CA LEU A 519 -13.70 5.33 16.37
C LEU A 519 -13.45 4.12 17.29
N LYS A 520 -13.08 4.38 18.54
CA LYS A 520 -12.71 3.36 19.53
C LYS A 520 -13.86 2.45 19.93
N ASN A 521 -15.04 3.02 20.17
CA ASN A 521 -16.16 2.30 20.78
C ASN A 521 -17.19 1.85 19.75
N ASP A 522 -17.52 2.67 18.75
CA ASP A 522 -18.62 2.34 17.82
C ASP A 522 -18.08 1.68 16.55
N ILE A 523 -17.14 2.34 15.88
CA ILE A 523 -16.58 1.86 14.60
C ILE A 523 -15.78 0.59 14.81
N ASN A 524 -14.98 0.51 15.87
CA ASN A 524 -14.19 -0.68 16.18
C ASN A 524 -15.07 -1.93 16.33
N LEU A 525 -16.21 -1.83 17.03
CA LEU A 525 -17.16 -2.93 17.19
C LEU A 525 -17.75 -3.37 15.83
N ILE A 526 -18.08 -2.42 14.95
CA ILE A 526 -18.55 -2.72 13.59
C ILE A 526 -17.48 -3.49 12.81
N LEU A 527 -16.23 -3.04 12.87
CA LEU A 527 -15.11 -3.65 12.15
C LEU A 527 -14.78 -5.05 12.69
N LYS A 528 -14.73 -5.25 14.02
CA LYS A 528 -14.57 -6.59 14.62
C LYS A 528 -15.68 -7.55 14.18
N LYS A 529 -16.94 -7.08 14.18
CA LYS A 529 -18.07 -7.88 13.67
C LYS A 529 -17.96 -8.21 12.19
N ARG A 530 -17.49 -7.26 11.35
CA ARG A 530 -17.24 -7.51 9.92
C ARG A 530 -16.16 -8.56 9.73
N ASN A 531 -15.05 -8.47 10.47
CA ASN A 531 -13.95 -9.44 10.40
C ASN A 531 -14.39 -10.83 10.87
N GLY A 532 -15.15 -10.94 11.97
CA GLY A 532 -15.75 -12.21 12.38
C GLY A 532 -16.58 -12.85 11.26
N LYS A 533 -17.49 -12.08 10.64
CA LYS A 533 -18.32 -12.56 9.53
C LYS A 533 -17.52 -12.96 8.28
N ARG A 534 -16.40 -12.27 7.99
CA ARG A 534 -15.52 -12.61 6.87
C ARG A 534 -14.85 -13.95 7.15
N PHE A 535 -14.25 -14.08 8.33
CA PHE A 535 -13.59 -15.31 8.76
C PHE A 535 -14.54 -16.52 8.74
N ASP A 536 -15.74 -16.37 9.32
CA ASP A 536 -16.73 -17.46 9.40
C ASP A 536 -17.25 -17.88 8.00
N LYS A 537 -17.09 -17.03 6.98
CA LYS A 537 -17.43 -17.31 5.58
C LYS A 537 -16.23 -17.79 4.74
N GLY A 538 -15.08 -18.04 5.38
CA GLY A 538 -13.86 -18.46 4.70
C GLY A 538 -13.21 -17.36 3.85
N HIS A 539 -13.46 -16.09 4.16
CA HIS A 539 -12.76 -14.96 3.56
C HIS A 539 -11.56 -14.54 4.43
N LEU A 540 -10.58 -13.88 3.82
CA LEU A 540 -9.58 -13.09 4.51
C LEU A 540 -10.26 -12.02 5.38
N THR A 541 -9.69 -11.80 6.56
CA THR A 541 -10.07 -10.70 7.43
C THR A 541 -9.31 -9.44 7.06
N TYR A 542 -9.81 -8.28 7.48
CA TYR A 542 -9.13 -7.00 7.30
C TYR A 542 -9.13 -6.19 8.60
N PRO A 543 -8.32 -6.61 9.59
CA PRO A 543 -8.34 -6.01 10.92
C PRO A 543 -7.53 -4.71 11.03
N TYR A 544 -6.69 -4.38 10.04
CA TYR A 544 -5.78 -3.21 10.05
C TYR A 544 -6.48 -1.84 10.20
N PHE A 545 -7.79 -1.78 9.97
CA PHE A 545 -8.59 -0.55 10.11
C PHE A 545 -9.30 -0.41 11.46
N GLN A 546 -9.19 -1.41 12.32
CA GLN A 546 -9.64 -1.31 13.71
C GLN A 546 -8.83 -0.22 14.43
N HIS A 547 -9.48 0.53 15.32
CA HIS A 547 -8.94 1.79 15.86
C HIS A 547 -7.59 1.61 16.57
N GLU A 548 -7.38 0.48 17.25
CA GLU A 548 -6.15 0.15 17.97
C GLU A 548 -4.92 -0.12 17.06
N TRP A 549 -5.16 -0.28 15.75
CA TRP A 549 -4.16 -0.55 14.70
C TRP A 549 -4.01 0.61 13.71
N LEU A 550 -4.75 1.71 13.92
CA LEU A 550 -4.80 2.82 12.97
C LEU A 550 -4.08 4.05 13.57
N PRO A 551 -2.84 4.35 13.17
CA PRO A 551 -2.11 5.49 13.70
C PRO A 551 -2.58 6.83 13.14
N ASN A 552 -2.12 7.93 13.74
CA ASN A 552 -2.43 9.27 13.28
C ASN A 552 -1.78 9.63 11.93
N GLY A 553 -0.62 9.03 11.64
CA GLY A 553 0.26 9.42 10.54
C GLY A 553 1.18 8.29 10.07
N ILE A 554 2.15 8.68 9.24
CA ILE A 554 3.12 7.79 8.59
C ILE A 554 4.26 7.50 9.56
N GLN A 555 4.29 6.29 10.14
CA GLN A 555 5.18 5.96 11.26
C GLN A 555 6.41 5.13 10.90
N THR A 556 6.45 4.60 9.68
CA THR A 556 7.43 3.60 9.22
C THR A 556 8.20 4.04 7.99
#